data_AF-A0A371NEB4-F1
#
_entry.id   AF-A0A371NEB4-F1
#
_cell.length_a   1.000
_cell.length_b   1.000
_cell.length_c   1.000
_cell.angle_alpha   90.00
_cell.angle_beta   90.00
_cell.angle_gamma   90.00
#
_symmetry.space_group_name_H-M   'P 1'
#
loop_
_entity.id
_entity.type
_entity.pdbx_description
1 polymer ?
#
loop_
_entity_poly.entity_id
_entity_poly.type
_entity_poly.pdbx_seq_one_letter_code
_entity_poly.pdbx_strand_id
1 'polypeptide(L)'
;MPGLEFKKDPVFLPYIAGYFDARGSFIVDKQNNITMNFYGNVDFLEELNSLFKVGSITLTPSSAWKIMNRDIPKVLDNINQYIIIKKDQAMEIIEALKNKDQYISINEPPEDIDFFDYAEEEWLYFYIVGYFDGLSRWSLKKHPKSNEYYLQISLISRYSDLVILLYELFNVGYILPYNDKFKFMAVSQDSLDLIKKLEPFLLNKKLELEMALKFKKFLDSGKYKEIEKLTGELKSSKKQDSNTTMILNLCEKLFKKVTSKSKSFEISKSRFCQEAIHYSYANLDSFKITEDLCGEEKKNFQVAINIDEYLEEKIKVLSSFDEYKSSAIRRALTLYLKDLEIEKEDNELNEDIDPLDLLEELKKGGPY
;
A
#
# COMPACT_ATOMS: atom_id res chain seq x y z
N MET A 1 29.48 16.84 0.11
CA MET A 1 29.35 15.74 1.08
C MET A 1 29.59 14.44 0.33
N PRO A 2 30.33 13.47 0.90
CA PRO A 2 30.35 12.10 0.36
C PRO A 2 28.91 11.54 0.32
N GLY A 3 28.64 10.62 -0.61
CA GLY A 3 27.32 10.02 -0.77
C GLY A 3 26.93 9.10 0.39
N LEU A 4 25.66 8.69 0.41
CA LEU A 4 25.12 7.76 1.39
C LEU A 4 25.61 6.33 1.09
N GLU A 5 26.10 5.64 2.12
CA GLU A 5 26.56 4.26 2.04
C GLU A 5 25.75 3.35 2.97
N PHE A 6 25.67 2.06 2.66
CA PHE A 6 25.01 1.07 3.52
C PHE A 6 25.87 0.73 4.74
N LYS A 7 25.82 1.60 5.75
CA LYS A 7 26.56 1.44 7.00
C LYS A 7 25.74 2.00 8.15
N LYS A 8 25.79 1.36 9.31
CA LYS A 8 25.10 1.85 10.52
C LYS A 8 25.84 3.04 11.12
N ASP A 9 25.61 4.23 10.57
CA ASP A 9 26.24 5.49 11.00
C ASP A 9 25.19 6.62 11.21
N PRO A 10 25.60 7.78 11.73
CA PRO A 10 24.69 8.90 12.02
C PRO A 10 24.02 9.53 10.79
N VAL A 11 24.37 9.13 9.57
CA VAL A 11 23.77 9.64 8.32
C VAL A 11 22.74 8.65 7.80
N PHE A 12 23.09 7.37 7.76
CA PHE A 12 22.25 6.31 7.24
C PHE A 12 21.10 5.91 8.18
N LEU A 13 21.34 5.88 9.50
CA LEU A 13 20.30 5.46 10.45
C LEU A 13 19.07 6.40 10.46
N PRO A 14 19.23 7.74 10.45
CA PRO A 14 18.09 8.65 10.28
C PRO A 14 17.40 8.49 8.93
N TYR A 15 18.16 8.30 7.85
CA TYR A 15 17.60 8.00 6.53
C TYR A 15 16.71 6.76 6.56
N ILE A 16 17.15 5.67 7.19
CA ILE A 16 16.35 4.46 7.31
C ILE A 16 15.10 4.67 8.18
N ALA A 17 15.19 5.47 9.24
CA ALA A 17 14.03 5.83 10.05
C ALA A 17 12.98 6.60 9.24
N GLY A 18 13.38 7.61 8.48
CA GLY A 18 12.49 8.35 7.59
C GLY A 18 11.87 7.47 6.51
N TYR A 19 12.66 6.55 5.94
CA TYR A 19 12.16 5.56 4.99
C TYR A 19 11.13 4.62 5.63
N PHE A 20 11.37 4.15 6.85
CA PHE A 20 10.43 3.31 7.61
C PHE A 20 9.13 4.07 7.92
N ASP A 21 9.22 5.35 8.26
CA ASP A 21 8.05 6.19 8.49
C ASP A 21 7.24 6.43 7.20
N ALA A 22 7.89 6.48 6.06
CA ALA A 22 7.25 6.58 4.75
C ALA A 22 6.62 5.28 4.26
N ARG A 23 7.36 4.17 4.37
CA ARG A 23 7.08 2.93 3.62
C ARG A 23 7.40 1.65 4.39
N GLY A 24 7.53 1.75 5.70
CA GLY A 24 7.56 0.62 6.62
C GLY A 24 6.23 0.45 7.37
N SER A 25 6.07 -0.69 8.02
CA SER A 25 4.89 -1.01 8.82
C SER A 25 5.21 -1.96 9.96
N PHE A 26 4.42 -1.87 11.02
CA PHE A 26 4.28 -2.95 11.98
C PHE A 26 2.96 -3.67 11.77
N ILE A 27 2.95 -4.99 11.92
CA ILE A 27 1.76 -5.84 11.83
C ILE A 27 1.76 -6.77 13.03
N VAL A 28 0.65 -6.81 13.76
CA VAL A 28 0.42 -7.77 14.85
C VAL A 28 -0.67 -8.74 14.41
N ASP A 29 -0.39 -10.04 14.45
CA ASP A 29 -1.38 -11.06 14.15
C ASP A 29 -2.24 -11.44 15.37
N LYS A 30 -3.23 -12.32 15.16
CA LYS A 30 -4.15 -12.76 16.23
C LYS A 30 -3.44 -13.54 17.35
N GLN A 31 -2.20 -13.99 17.12
CA GLN A 31 -1.36 -14.69 18.08
C GLN A 31 -0.32 -13.75 18.73
N ASN A 32 -0.47 -12.42 18.59
CA ASN A 32 0.49 -11.41 19.05
C ASN A 32 1.90 -11.55 18.44
N ASN A 33 2.05 -12.20 17.28
CA ASN A 33 3.29 -12.14 16.54
C ASN A 33 3.41 -10.77 15.87
N ILE A 34 4.52 -10.10 16.13
CA ILE A 34 4.85 -8.79 15.62
C ILE A 34 5.76 -8.98 14.42
N THR A 35 5.37 -8.36 13.31
CA THR A 35 6.18 -8.25 12.12
C THR A 35 6.52 -6.79 11.88
N MET A 36 7.80 -6.48 11.68
CA MET A 36 8.25 -5.21 11.12
C MET A 36 8.60 -5.43 9.65
N ASN A 37 8.02 -4.62 8.77
CA ASN A 37 8.28 -4.69 7.33
C ASN A 37 8.89 -3.39 6.82
N PHE A 38 9.85 -3.52 5.90
CA PHE A 38 10.23 -2.47 4.95
C PHE A 38 9.78 -2.89 3.56
N TYR A 39 9.08 -2.02 2.84
CA TYR A 39 8.71 -2.26 1.44
C TYR A 39 9.62 -1.47 0.50
N GLY A 40 9.99 -2.01 -0.66
CA GLY A 40 10.92 -1.33 -1.56
C GLY A 40 11.38 -2.18 -2.73
N ASN A 41 12.38 -1.68 -3.46
CA ASN A 41 13.09 -2.45 -4.48
C ASN A 41 13.86 -3.61 -3.83
N VAL A 42 13.88 -4.78 -4.46
CA VAL A 42 14.57 -5.99 -3.97
C VAL A 42 16.02 -5.73 -3.62
N ASP A 43 16.79 -5.07 -4.49
CA ASP A 43 18.22 -4.81 -4.27
C ASP A 43 18.44 -3.97 -3.01
N PHE A 44 17.61 -2.94 -2.82
CA PHE A 44 17.64 -2.10 -1.61
C PHE A 44 17.33 -2.92 -0.36
N LEU A 45 16.33 -3.79 -0.42
CA LEU A 45 15.92 -4.63 0.71
C LEU A 45 16.98 -5.69 1.05
N GLU A 46 17.63 -6.27 0.04
CA GLU A 46 18.74 -7.22 0.22
C GLU A 46 19.93 -6.57 0.91
N GLU A 47 20.27 -5.34 0.55
CA GLU A 47 21.32 -4.56 1.23
C GLU A 47 20.98 -4.31 2.72
N LEU A 48 19.71 -3.97 3.03
CA LEU A 48 19.27 -3.85 4.42
C LEU A 48 19.38 -5.18 5.18
N ASN A 49 18.92 -6.27 4.57
CA ASN A 49 19.03 -7.60 5.17
C ASN A 49 20.50 -8.00 5.40
N SER A 50 21.39 -7.71 4.44
CA SER A 50 22.83 -7.95 4.56
C SER A 50 23.46 -7.14 5.70
N LEU A 51 23.07 -5.87 5.85
CA LEU A 51 23.59 -4.96 6.87
C LEU A 51 23.12 -5.33 8.29
N PHE A 52 21.84 -5.65 8.46
CA PHE A 52 21.28 -5.98 9.77
C PHE A 52 21.36 -7.47 10.12
N LYS A 53 21.54 -8.34 9.13
CA LYS A 53 21.65 -9.80 9.24
C LYS A 53 20.45 -10.43 9.96
N VAL A 54 19.25 -9.96 9.64
CA VAL A 54 17.99 -10.40 10.25
C VAL A 54 16.85 -10.37 9.26
N GLY A 55 15.79 -11.14 9.54
CA GLY A 55 14.59 -11.17 8.71
C GLY A 55 14.79 -11.94 7.40
N SER A 56 13.84 -11.77 6.48
CA SER A 56 13.85 -12.41 5.17
C SER A 56 13.21 -11.51 4.11
N ILE A 57 13.58 -11.71 2.85
CA ILE A 57 12.94 -11.03 1.72
C ILE A 57 11.77 -11.88 1.24
N THR A 58 10.61 -11.25 1.09
CA THR A 58 9.40 -11.84 0.50
C THR A 58 9.00 -11.02 -0.71
N LEU A 59 8.63 -11.66 -1.82
CA LEU A 59 8.30 -10.97 -3.07
C LEU A 59 6.80 -10.74 -3.28
N THR A 60 5.95 -11.50 -2.57
CA THR A 60 4.49 -11.49 -2.75
C THR A 60 3.78 -11.05 -1.46
N PRO A 61 2.71 -10.23 -1.53
CA PRO A 61 2.13 -9.58 -2.72
C PRO A 61 2.94 -8.38 -3.23
N SER A 62 4.00 -8.00 -2.52
CA SER A 62 4.97 -6.99 -2.92
C SER A 62 6.28 -7.24 -2.21
N SER A 63 7.40 -6.89 -2.85
CA SER A 63 8.74 -6.99 -2.27
C SER A 63 8.85 -6.30 -0.90
N ALA A 64 9.19 -7.09 0.12
CA ALA A 64 9.31 -6.64 1.50
C ALA A 64 10.46 -7.36 2.22
N TRP A 65 11.15 -6.63 3.08
CA TRP A 65 12.04 -7.20 4.09
C TRP A 65 11.27 -7.36 5.40
N LYS A 66 11.01 -8.61 5.76
CA LYS A 66 10.15 -9.03 6.86
C LYS A 66 11.00 -9.44 8.07
N ILE A 67 10.79 -8.78 9.20
CA ILE A 67 11.52 -9.03 10.45
C ILE A 67 10.52 -9.48 11.52
N MET A 68 10.76 -10.64 12.14
CA MET A 68 9.88 -11.25 13.14
C MET A 68 10.29 -10.87 14.57
N ASN A 69 9.37 -10.98 15.54
CA ASN A 69 9.48 -10.60 16.96
C ASN A 69 10.92 -10.57 17.52
N ARG A 70 11.63 -11.71 17.48
CA ARG A 70 12.95 -11.87 18.12
C ARG A 70 14.04 -10.96 17.55
N ASP A 71 13.88 -10.54 16.30
CA ASP A 71 14.89 -9.82 15.53
C ASP A 71 14.55 -8.33 15.36
N ILE A 72 13.32 -7.91 15.66
CA ILE A 72 12.88 -6.50 15.61
C ILE A 72 13.77 -5.58 16.46
N PRO A 73 14.15 -5.92 17.71
CA PRO A 73 15.01 -5.05 18.52
C PRO A 73 16.36 -4.77 17.86
N LYS A 74 16.93 -5.73 17.12
CA LYS A 74 18.21 -5.54 16.42
C LYS A 74 18.17 -4.43 15.36
N VAL A 75 16.98 -4.09 14.87
CA VAL A 75 16.78 -2.95 13.96
C VAL A 75 16.38 -1.71 14.76
N LEU A 76 15.35 -1.81 15.62
CA LEU A 76 14.82 -0.67 16.37
C LEU A 76 15.85 -0.03 17.31
N ASP A 77 16.75 -0.80 17.92
CA ASP A 77 17.82 -0.26 18.77
C ASP A 77 18.73 0.73 18.03
N ASN A 78 18.79 0.65 16.68
CA ASN A 78 19.60 1.56 15.87
C ASN A 78 18.82 2.78 15.34
N ILE A 79 17.52 2.62 15.06
CA ILE A 79 16.75 3.65 14.34
C ILE A 79 15.69 4.34 15.19
N ASN A 80 15.30 3.77 16.33
CA ASN A 80 14.16 4.25 17.15
C ASN A 80 14.31 5.72 17.56
N GLN A 81 15.52 6.19 17.86
CA GLN A 81 15.74 7.60 18.24
C GLN A 81 15.45 8.60 17.09
N TYR A 82 15.41 8.14 15.85
CA TYR A 82 15.17 8.97 14.67
C TYR A 82 13.78 8.78 14.05
N ILE A 83 12.99 7.80 14.52
CA ILE A 83 11.60 7.60 14.07
C ILE A 83 10.76 8.74 14.65
N ILE A 84 9.95 9.39 13.80
CA ILE A 84 9.06 10.49 14.19
C ILE A 84 7.61 10.04 14.08
N ILE A 85 7.17 9.57 12.90
CA ILE A 85 5.75 9.29 12.65
C ILE A 85 5.28 8.06 13.42
N LYS A 86 6.01 6.95 13.33
CA LYS A 86 5.66 5.69 14.00
C LYS A 86 6.31 5.55 15.37
N LYS A 87 6.67 6.66 16.03
CA LYS A 87 7.48 6.64 17.26
C LYS A 87 6.78 5.88 18.38
N ASP A 88 5.53 6.21 18.66
CA ASP A 88 4.74 5.55 19.71
C ASP A 88 4.57 4.06 19.43
N GLN A 89 4.24 3.70 18.18
CA GLN A 89 4.14 2.31 17.75
C GLN A 89 5.46 1.54 17.99
N ALA A 90 6.61 2.15 17.68
CA ALA A 90 7.91 1.54 17.91
C ALA A 90 8.18 1.34 19.41
N MET A 91 7.79 2.30 20.27
CA MET A 91 7.95 2.17 21.72
C MET A 91 7.04 1.08 22.30
N GLU A 92 5.77 1.05 21.92
CA GLU A 92 4.81 0.01 22.33
C GLU A 92 5.33 -1.39 21.97
N ILE A 93 5.90 -1.55 20.78
CA ILE A 93 6.49 -2.83 20.33
C ILE A 93 7.72 -3.19 21.15
N ILE A 94 8.61 -2.24 21.43
CA ILE A 94 9.79 -2.48 22.29
C ILE A 94 9.35 -2.95 23.68
N GLU A 95 8.31 -2.32 24.24
CA GLU A 95 7.79 -2.66 25.56
C GLU A 95 7.12 -4.04 25.58
N ALA A 96 6.29 -4.34 24.58
CA ALA A 96 5.63 -5.63 24.48
C ALA A 96 6.57 -6.80 24.16
N LEU A 97 7.66 -6.55 23.43
CA LEU A 97 8.71 -7.58 23.23
C LEU A 97 9.49 -7.88 24.51
N LYS A 98 9.53 -6.94 25.46
CA LYS A 98 10.07 -7.17 26.82
C LYS A 98 9.04 -7.90 27.70
N ASN A 99 7.77 -7.54 27.59
CA ASN A 99 6.66 -8.05 28.40
C ASN A 99 5.77 -9.01 27.61
N LYS A 100 6.13 -10.30 27.58
CA LYS A 100 5.52 -11.36 26.75
C LYS A 100 4.00 -11.58 26.94
N ASP A 101 3.38 -10.99 27.96
CA ASP A 101 1.98 -11.23 28.32
C ASP A 101 1.04 -10.07 27.92
N GLN A 102 1.54 -9.04 27.23
CA GLN A 102 0.75 -7.88 26.83
C GLN A 102 0.11 -8.06 25.44
N TYR A 103 -1.22 -7.92 25.36
CA TYR A 103 -1.92 -7.79 24.09
C TYR A 103 -1.59 -6.43 23.46
N ILE A 104 -1.21 -6.41 22.18
CA ILE A 104 -0.74 -5.20 21.50
C ILE A 104 -1.79 -4.78 20.49
N SER A 105 -2.27 -3.55 20.62
CA SER A 105 -3.03 -2.87 19.57
C SER A 105 -2.15 -1.76 19.00
N ILE A 106 -1.77 -1.86 17.73
CA ILE A 106 -1.03 -0.80 17.05
C ILE A 106 -2.03 0.29 16.66
N ASN A 107 -2.00 1.41 17.37
CA ASN A 107 -2.81 2.57 17.02
C ASN A 107 -2.32 3.21 15.71
N GLU A 108 -3.22 3.88 14.99
CA GLU A 108 -2.79 4.68 13.84
C GLU A 108 -1.84 5.80 14.30
N PRO A 109 -0.82 6.17 13.49
CA PRO A 109 0.05 7.28 13.86
C PRO A 109 -0.73 8.59 13.98
N PRO A 110 -0.34 9.51 14.86
CA PRO A 110 -1.04 10.78 15.06
C PRO A 110 -1.09 11.61 13.77
N GLU A 111 -2.10 12.46 13.67
CA GLU A 111 -2.32 13.33 12.51
C GLU A 111 -1.60 14.68 12.65
N ASP A 112 -1.30 15.08 13.88
CA ASP A 112 -0.82 16.40 14.31
C ASP A 112 0.62 16.35 14.87
N ILE A 113 1.53 15.81 14.08
CA ILE A 113 2.97 15.80 14.41
C ILE A 113 3.59 17.13 13.99
N ASP A 114 4.16 17.85 14.95
CA ASP A 114 4.98 19.03 14.68
C ASP A 114 6.41 18.59 14.30
N PHE A 115 6.76 18.75 13.01
CA PHE A 115 8.10 18.40 12.54
C PHE A 115 9.13 19.49 12.84
N PHE A 116 8.71 20.71 13.18
CA PHE A 116 9.62 21.81 13.46
C PHE A 116 10.30 21.66 14.83
N ASP A 117 9.75 20.84 15.72
CA ASP A 117 10.42 20.40 16.96
C ASP A 117 11.79 19.74 16.71
N TYR A 118 12.00 19.22 15.49
CA TYR A 118 13.26 18.57 15.08
C TYR A 118 14.11 19.46 14.16
N ALA A 119 13.70 20.69 13.85
CA ALA A 119 14.32 21.51 12.80
C ALA A 119 15.80 21.86 13.09
N GLU A 120 16.20 21.87 14.37
CA GLU A 120 17.58 22.13 14.80
C GLU A 120 18.48 20.88 14.72
N GLU A 121 17.90 19.70 14.50
CA GLU A 121 18.62 18.44 14.50
C GLU A 121 19.31 18.18 13.14
N GLU A 122 20.64 18.03 13.16
CA GLU A 122 21.43 17.80 11.93
C GLU A 122 21.00 16.53 11.17
N TRP A 123 20.50 15.52 11.89
CA TRP A 123 20.05 14.26 11.31
C TRP A 123 18.70 14.36 10.59
N LEU A 124 17.90 15.41 10.86
CA LEU A 124 16.57 15.59 10.28
C LEU A 124 16.63 15.65 8.75
N TYR A 125 17.68 16.26 8.20
CA TYR A 125 17.90 16.29 6.75
C TYR A 125 17.88 14.89 6.14
N PHE A 126 18.63 13.94 6.72
CA PHE A 126 18.71 12.57 6.21
C PHE A 126 17.41 11.81 6.44
N TYR A 127 16.72 12.04 7.56
CA TYR A 127 15.36 11.53 7.79
C TYR A 127 14.41 11.97 6.67
N ILE A 128 14.38 13.27 6.34
CA ILE A 128 13.51 13.82 5.29
C ILE A 128 13.86 13.23 3.92
N VAL A 129 15.14 13.05 3.61
CA VAL A 129 15.59 12.37 2.38
C VAL A 129 15.10 10.93 2.33
N GLY A 130 15.21 10.17 3.42
CA GLY A 130 14.72 8.80 3.51
C GLY A 130 13.20 8.69 3.34
N TYR A 131 12.46 9.60 3.98
CA TYR A 131 11.02 9.70 3.81
C TYR A 131 10.64 10.00 2.35
N PHE A 132 11.36 10.93 1.72
CA PHE A 132 11.19 11.28 0.32
C PHE A 132 11.49 10.10 -0.61
N ASP A 133 12.56 9.34 -0.37
CA ASP A 133 12.90 8.16 -1.17
C ASP A 133 11.83 7.06 -1.05
N GLY A 134 11.22 6.93 0.13
CA GLY A 134 10.11 6.00 0.38
C GLY A 134 8.82 6.36 -0.35
N LEU A 135 8.41 7.64 -0.37
CA LEU A 135 7.07 8.04 -0.82
C LEU A 135 7.00 8.80 -2.15
N SER A 136 8.12 9.33 -2.65
CA SER A 136 8.09 10.12 -3.88
C SER A 136 7.73 9.28 -5.10
N ARG A 137 7.05 9.92 -6.05
CA ARG A 137 6.62 9.35 -7.33
C ARG A 137 7.22 10.16 -8.47
N TRP A 138 7.92 9.45 -9.34
CA TRP A 138 8.66 10.04 -10.44
C TRP A 138 8.00 9.62 -11.75
N SER A 139 7.77 10.58 -12.64
CA SER A 139 7.08 10.34 -13.90
C SER A 139 7.65 11.20 -15.01
N LEU A 140 8.04 10.56 -16.11
CA LEU A 140 8.27 11.25 -17.38
C LEU A 140 6.94 11.42 -18.10
N LYS A 141 6.60 12.67 -18.42
CA LYS A 141 5.35 13.05 -19.05
C LYS A 141 5.62 13.77 -20.35
N LYS A 142 4.76 13.56 -21.34
CA LYS A 142 4.74 14.34 -22.58
C LYS A 142 3.84 15.55 -22.38
N HIS A 143 4.25 16.71 -22.84
CA HIS A 143 3.41 17.89 -22.81
C HIS A 143 2.21 17.70 -23.77
N PRO A 144 0.96 18.03 -23.38
CA PRO A 144 -0.20 17.71 -24.20
C PRO A 144 -0.23 18.42 -25.57
N LYS A 145 0.44 19.57 -25.67
CA LYS A 145 0.42 20.45 -26.85
C LYS A 145 1.79 20.60 -27.53
N SER A 146 2.82 19.89 -27.08
CA SER A 146 4.15 19.91 -27.71
C SER A 146 4.76 18.51 -27.76
N ASN A 147 5.80 18.34 -28.56
CA ASN A 147 6.59 17.10 -28.57
C ASN A 147 7.62 17.05 -27.43
N GLU A 148 7.51 17.97 -26.46
CA GLU A 148 8.42 18.04 -25.34
C GLU A 148 7.98 17.08 -24.25
N TYR A 149 8.98 16.62 -23.50
CA TYR A 149 8.81 15.76 -22.37
C TYR A 149 9.35 16.48 -21.14
N TYR A 150 8.77 16.21 -19.99
CA TYR A 150 9.22 16.75 -18.72
C TYR A 150 9.22 15.67 -17.65
N LEU A 151 10.15 15.81 -16.72
CA LEU A 151 10.15 15.03 -15.50
C LEU A 151 9.29 15.73 -14.46
N GLN A 152 8.39 14.98 -13.85
CA GLN A 152 7.64 15.39 -12.68
C GLN A 152 7.99 14.46 -11.52
N ILE A 153 8.40 15.07 -10.40
CA ILE A 153 8.58 14.39 -9.12
C ILE A 153 7.52 14.93 -8.16
N SER A 154 6.83 14.03 -7.46
CA SER A 154 5.79 14.44 -6.51
C SER A 154 5.77 13.56 -5.28
N LEU A 155 5.40 14.13 -4.14
CA LEU A 155 5.18 13.41 -2.89
C LEU A 155 3.86 13.88 -2.30
N ILE A 156 3.06 12.94 -1.80
CA ILE A 156 1.79 13.25 -1.12
C ILE A 156 1.96 12.83 0.34
N SER A 157 1.66 13.73 1.27
CA SER A 157 1.73 13.49 2.72
C SER A 157 0.53 14.15 3.40
N ARG A 158 0.01 13.52 4.46
CA ARG A 158 -0.99 14.15 5.33
C ARG A 158 -0.40 15.22 6.25
N TYR A 159 0.92 15.20 6.44
CA TYR A 159 1.65 16.12 7.31
C TYR A 159 2.09 17.36 6.53
N SER A 160 1.52 18.53 6.84
CA SER A 160 1.88 19.81 6.20
C SER A 160 3.35 20.14 6.39
N ASP A 161 3.81 20.03 7.63
CA ASP A 161 5.11 20.54 8.07
C ASP A 161 6.25 19.79 7.39
N LEU A 162 6.10 18.48 7.24
CA LEU A 162 7.02 17.66 6.46
C LEU A 162 7.13 18.14 5.01
N VAL A 163 6.01 18.52 4.38
CA VAL A 163 5.98 18.98 2.99
C VAL A 163 6.56 20.39 2.86
N ILE A 164 6.37 21.24 3.87
CA ILE A 164 6.99 22.56 3.99
C ILE A 164 8.51 22.41 4.14
N LEU A 165 8.98 21.55 5.04
CA LEU A 165 10.40 21.29 5.23
C LEU A 165 11.07 20.74 3.97
N LEU A 166 10.40 19.85 3.21
CA LEU A 166 10.88 19.42 1.90
C LEU A 166 11.10 20.59 0.94
N TYR A 167 10.15 21.54 0.89
CA TYR A 167 10.26 22.73 0.07
C TYR A 167 11.39 23.65 0.56
N GLU A 168 11.51 23.88 1.86
CA GLU A 168 12.54 24.75 2.44
C GLU A 168 13.95 24.18 2.25
N LEU A 169 14.16 22.89 2.55
CA LEU A 169 15.46 22.23 2.44
C LEU A 169 15.97 22.18 1.00
N PHE A 170 15.08 21.85 0.06
CA PHE A 170 15.49 21.73 -1.34
C PHE A 170 15.30 23.01 -2.13
N ASN A 171 14.57 23.99 -1.63
CA ASN A 171 14.30 25.28 -2.28
C ASN A 171 13.94 25.13 -3.78
N VAL A 172 13.05 24.18 -4.08
CA VAL A 172 12.58 23.84 -5.44
C VAL A 172 11.16 23.31 -5.37
N GLY A 173 10.42 23.43 -6.48
CA GLY A 173 9.05 22.94 -6.58
C GLY A 173 8.04 23.81 -5.84
N TYR A 174 6.86 23.25 -5.58
CA TYR A 174 5.76 23.94 -4.92
C TYR A 174 4.85 22.95 -4.19
N ILE A 175 4.07 23.49 -3.25
CA ILE A 175 3.12 22.74 -2.43
C ILE A 175 1.70 23.11 -2.85
N LEU A 176 0.82 22.12 -2.92
CA LEU A 176 -0.60 22.33 -3.17
C LEU A 176 -1.48 21.41 -2.32
N PRO A 177 -2.70 21.85 -1.95
CA PRO A 177 -3.70 21.00 -1.33
C PRO A 177 -4.13 19.85 -2.27
N TYR A 178 -4.25 18.63 -1.74
CA TYR A 178 -4.59 17.43 -2.51
C TYR A 178 -5.47 16.47 -1.70
N ASN A 179 -6.78 16.49 -1.96
CA ASN A 179 -7.77 15.53 -1.44
C ASN A 179 -7.87 15.37 0.09
N ASP A 180 -7.54 16.39 0.90
CA ASP A 180 -7.33 16.35 2.38
C ASP A 180 -5.87 16.26 2.84
N LYS A 181 -4.94 16.16 1.89
CA LYS A 181 -3.50 16.06 2.12
C LYS A 181 -2.76 17.23 1.48
N PHE A 182 -1.44 17.19 1.60
CA PHE A 182 -0.52 18.11 0.97
C PHE A 182 0.30 17.37 -0.09
N LYS A 183 0.53 18.04 -1.21
CA LYS A 183 1.32 17.49 -2.31
C LYS A 183 2.46 18.43 -2.65
N PHE A 184 3.68 17.96 -2.44
CA PHE A 184 4.87 18.55 -3.02
C PHE A 184 4.99 18.13 -4.48
N MET A 185 5.31 19.08 -5.36
CA MET A 185 5.62 18.79 -6.76
C MET A 185 6.81 19.63 -7.25
N ALA A 186 7.75 18.95 -7.91
CA ALA A 186 8.77 19.55 -8.76
C ALA A 186 8.49 19.15 -10.21
N VAL A 187 8.63 20.09 -11.14
CA VAL A 187 8.31 19.88 -12.56
C VAL A 187 9.43 20.47 -13.42
N SER A 188 9.78 19.78 -14.51
CA SER A 188 10.76 20.25 -15.49
C SER A 188 12.11 20.57 -14.84
N GLN A 189 12.52 21.85 -14.84
CA GLN A 189 13.82 22.27 -14.33
C GLN A 189 13.95 22.03 -12.82
N ASP A 190 12.90 22.30 -12.05
CA ASP A 190 12.88 22.05 -10.61
C ASP A 190 13.14 20.57 -10.28
N SER A 191 12.61 19.65 -11.09
CA SER A 191 12.87 18.22 -10.91
C SER A 191 14.34 17.88 -11.13
N LEU A 192 14.98 18.51 -12.12
CA LEU A 192 16.39 18.28 -12.42
C LEU A 192 17.30 18.85 -11.33
N ASP A 193 16.93 20.00 -10.75
CA ASP A 193 17.68 20.62 -9.67
C ASP A 193 17.49 19.86 -8.35
N LEU A 194 16.28 19.35 -8.10
CA LEU A 194 16.00 18.44 -6.99
C LEU A 194 16.85 17.17 -7.08
N ILE A 195 16.96 16.57 -8.27
CA ILE A 195 17.78 15.37 -8.48
C ILE A 195 19.24 15.63 -8.15
N LYS A 196 19.83 16.74 -8.60
CA LYS A 196 21.24 17.03 -8.30
C LYS A 196 21.52 17.08 -6.80
N LYS A 197 20.56 17.56 -6.01
CA LYS A 197 20.67 17.65 -4.55
C LYS A 197 20.51 16.28 -3.88
N LEU A 198 19.65 15.42 -4.42
CA LEU A 198 19.29 14.13 -3.85
C LEU A 198 20.14 12.96 -4.36
N GLU A 199 20.72 13.06 -5.56
CA GLU A 199 21.52 12.03 -6.23
C GLU A 199 22.49 11.29 -5.30
N PRO A 200 23.30 11.96 -4.46
CA PRO A 200 24.23 11.25 -3.59
C PRO A 200 23.57 10.49 -2.43
N PHE A 201 22.27 10.66 -2.20
CA PHE A 201 21.58 10.16 -1.00
C PHE A 201 20.39 9.22 -1.26
N LEU A 202 19.99 9.00 -2.52
CA LEU A 202 18.89 8.08 -2.85
C LEU A 202 19.42 6.64 -2.94
N LEU A 203 18.80 5.71 -2.20
CA LEU A 203 19.17 4.29 -2.20
C LEU A 203 18.10 3.40 -2.82
N ASN A 204 16.82 3.63 -2.51
CA ASN A 204 15.72 2.81 -3.02
C ASN A 204 15.35 3.20 -4.46
N LYS A 205 15.48 4.49 -4.82
CA LYS A 205 15.17 5.02 -6.16
C LYS A 205 16.35 5.11 -7.12
N LYS A 206 17.38 4.27 -6.97
CA LYS A 206 18.54 4.27 -7.89
C LYS A 206 18.13 4.10 -9.36
N LEU A 207 17.18 3.22 -9.65
CA LEU A 207 16.67 3.04 -11.01
C LEU A 207 15.97 4.30 -11.53
N GLU A 208 15.07 4.92 -10.75
CA GLU A 208 14.41 6.17 -11.15
C GLU A 208 15.40 7.33 -11.33
N LEU A 209 16.43 7.39 -10.50
CA LEU A 209 17.52 8.35 -10.60
C LEU A 209 18.31 8.15 -11.90
N GLU A 210 18.75 6.93 -12.20
CA GLU A 210 19.44 6.61 -13.46
C GLU A 210 18.60 6.98 -14.68
N MET A 211 17.30 6.69 -14.65
CA MET A 211 16.37 7.05 -15.72
C MET A 211 16.24 8.56 -15.87
N ALA A 212 16.16 9.30 -14.75
CA ALA A 212 16.07 10.75 -14.78
C ALA A 212 17.36 11.40 -15.30
N LEU A 213 18.53 10.85 -14.96
CA LEU A 213 19.82 11.31 -15.48
C LEU A 213 19.97 11.02 -16.99
N LYS A 214 19.53 9.84 -17.46
CA LYS A 214 19.44 9.53 -18.89
C LYS A 214 18.51 10.48 -19.62
N PHE A 215 17.32 10.74 -19.06
CA PHE A 215 16.36 11.70 -19.58
C PHE A 215 16.99 13.09 -19.75
N LYS A 216 17.63 13.61 -18.70
CA LYS A 216 18.35 14.90 -18.74
C LYS A 216 19.36 14.94 -19.88
N LYS A 217 20.21 13.91 -20.01
CA LYS A 217 21.22 13.82 -21.08
C LYS A 217 20.59 13.86 -22.48
N PHE A 218 19.48 13.17 -22.68
CA PHE A 218 18.77 13.17 -23.96
C PHE A 218 18.07 14.50 -24.23
N LEU A 219 17.53 15.15 -23.21
CA LEU A 219 16.93 16.48 -23.30
C LEU A 219 17.99 17.52 -23.74
N ASP A 220 19.13 17.56 -23.06
CA ASP A 220 20.25 18.46 -23.36
C ASP A 220 20.81 18.25 -24.78
N SER A 221 20.73 17.01 -25.29
CA SER A 221 21.21 16.63 -26.62
C SER A 221 20.14 16.69 -27.72
N GLY A 222 18.90 17.12 -27.41
CA GLY A 222 17.78 17.16 -28.36
C GLY A 222 17.35 15.78 -28.92
N LYS A 223 17.65 14.67 -28.23
CA LYS A 223 17.37 13.29 -28.69
C LYS A 223 15.96 12.84 -28.32
N TYR A 224 14.93 13.53 -28.81
CA TYR A 224 13.53 13.28 -28.45
C TYR A 224 13.02 11.85 -28.73
N LYS A 225 13.52 11.18 -29.78
CA LYS A 225 13.18 9.77 -30.07
C LYS A 225 13.67 8.81 -28.98
N GLU A 226 14.82 9.09 -28.36
CA GLU A 226 15.35 8.26 -27.27
C GLU A 226 14.59 8.51 -25.97
N ILE A 227 14.10 9.75 -25.75
CA ILE A 227 13.19 10.06 -24.64
C ILE A 227 11.87 9.28 -24.76
N GLU A 228 11.33 9.17 -25.98
CA GLU A 228 10.11 8.42 -26.24
C GLU A 228 10.29 6.91 -25.95
N LYS A 229 11.42 6.32 -26.36
CA LYS A 229 11.80 4.95 -26.00
C LYS A 229 11.92 4.76 -24.49
N LEU A 230 12.64 5.65 -23.80
CA LEU A 230 12.81 5.63 -22.34
C LEU A 230 11.46 5.69 -21.61
N THR A 231 10.53 6.51 -22.13
CA THR A 231 9.16 6.60 -21.61
C THR A 231 8.38 5.29 -21.83
N GLY A 232 8.64 4.59 -22.95
CA GLY A 232 8.10 3.27 -23.25
C GLY A 232 8.62 2.19 -22.28
N GLU A 233 9.93 2.14 -22.04
CA GLU A 233 10.59 1.22 -21.10
C GLU A 233 10.05 1.37 -19.66
N LEU A 234 9.79 2.61 -19.24
CA LEU A 234 9.15 2.94 -17.95
C LEU A 234 7.71 2.43 -17.84
N LYS A 235 6.98 2.41 -18.95
CA LYS A 235 5.61 1.88 -18.98
C LYS A 235 5.58 0.36 -19.05
N SER A 236 6.56 -0.28 -19.67
CA SER A 236 6.66 -1.75 -19.75
C SER A 236 7.25 -2.37 -18.47
N SER A 237 8.20 -1.71 -17.80
CA SER A 237 8.69 -2.16 -16.48
C SER A 237 7.61 -2.10 -15.40
N LYS A 238 6.70 -1.11 -15.46
CA LYS A 238 5.50 -1.06 -14.61
C LYS A 238 4.43 -2.10 -14.95
N LYS A 239 4.53 -2.80 -16.09
CA LYS A 239 3.58 -3.88 -16.44
C LYS A 239 3.87 -5.19 -15.73
N GLN A 240 5.05 -5.38 -15.13
CA GLN A 240 5.37 -6.62 -14.41
C GLN A 240 4.85 -6.68 -12.97
N ASP A 241 4.30 -5.57 -12.42
CA ASP A 241 3.68 -5.52 -11.08
C ASP A 241 2.43 -4.61 -11.08
N SER A 242 1.53 -4.73 -12.06
CA SER A 242 0.39 -3.79 -12.18
C SER A 242 -0.77 -4.15 -11.22
N ASN A 243 -0.64 -3.80 -9.95
CA ASN A 243 -1.80 -3.62 -9.07
C ASN A 243 -2.50 -2.29 -9.46
N THR A 244 -3.56 -2.38 -10.27
CA THR A 244 -4.38 -1.25 -10.68
C THR A 244 -5.56 -1.09 -9.73
N THR A 245 -5.66 0.04 -9.02
CA THR A 245 -6.86 0.35 -8.24
C THR A 245 -7.97 0.88 -9.16
N MET A 246 -9.08 0.15 -9.26
CA MET A 246 -10.29 0.55 -9.96
C MET A 246 -11.34 1.04 -8.95
N ILE A 247 -12.01 2.15 -9.27
CA ILE A 247 -13.20 2.60 -8.52
C ILE A 247 -14.44 1.97 -9.14
N LEU A 248 -15.14 1.14 -8.36
CA LEU A 248 -16.40 0.55 -8.75
C LEU A 248 -17.56 1.35 -8.12
N ASN A 249 -18.44 1.87 -8.99
CA ASN A 249 -19.67 2.53 -8.57
C ASN A 249 -20.79 1.50 -8.38
N LEU A 250 -21.40 1.51 -7.19
CA LEU A 250 -22.48 0.65 -6.73
C LEU A 250 -23.73 1.46 -6.40
N CYS A 251 -24.89 0.82 -6.55
CA CYS A 251 -26.16 1.24 -5.95
C CYS A 251 -26.12 1.03 -4.42
N GLU A 252 -26.99 1.72 -3.69
CA GLU A 252 -27.04 1.66 -2.23
C GLU A 252 -27.23 0.23 -1.70
N LYS A 253 -28.14 -0.52 -2.34
CA LYS A 253 -28.48 -1.89 -1.96
C LYS A 253 -27.27 -2.82 -2.00
N LEU A 254 -26.55 -2.83 -3.12
CA LEU A 254 -25.36 -3.66 -3.29
C LEU A 254 -24.22 -3.20 -2.36
N PHE A 255 -24.03 -1.89 -2.18
CA PHE A 255 -23.01 -1.34 -1.27
C PHE A 255 -23.24 -1.75 0.20
N LYS A 256 -24.48 -1.72 0.68
CA LYS A 256 -24.82 -2.17 2.04
C LYS A 256 -24.53 -3.65 2.23
N LYS A 257 -24.91 -4.51 1.27
CA LYS A 257 -24.62 -5.95 1.31
C LYS A 257 -23.11 -6.23 1.36
N VAL A 258 -22.33 -5.61 0.46
CA VAL A 258 -20.87 -5.73 0.43
C VAL A 258 -20.26 -5.27 1.75
N THR A 259 -20.68 -4.12 2.28
CA THR A 259 -20.15 -3.58 3.55
C THR A 259 -20.47 -4.50 4.73
N SER A 260 -21.69 -5.02 4.81
CA SER A 260 -22.10 -5.92 5.89
C SER A 260 -21.32 -7.23 5.84
N LYS A 261 -21.20 -7.87 4.66
CA LYS A 261 -20.51 -9.15 4.52
C LYS A 261 -18.99 -8.99 4.66
N SER A 262 -18.40 -7.94 4.10
CA SER A 262 -16.96 -7.67 4.30
C SER A 262 -16.62 -7.50 5.79
N LYS A 263 -17.49 -6.82 6.56
CA LYS A 263 -17.34 -6.69 8.01
C LYS A 263 -17.49 -8.03 8.73
N SER A 264 -18.48 -8.83 8.36
CA SER A 264 -18.71 -10.18 8.92
C SER A 264 -17.52 -11.12 8.70
N PHE A 265 -16.83 -11.01 7.57
CA PHE A 265 -15.67 -11.84 7.24
C PHE A 265 -14.34 -11.23 7.67
N GLU A 266 -14.35 -10.05 8.31
CA GLU A 266 -13.15 -9.31 8.70
C GLU A 266 -12.19 -9.05 7.53
N ILE A 267 -12.71 -8.87 6.30
CA ILE A 267 -11.92 -8.56 5.10
C ILE A 267 -12.25 -7.16 4.55
N SER A 268 -11.31 -6.59 3.81
CA SER A 268 -11.56 -5.32 3.12
C SER A 268 -12.60 -5.48 2.01
N LYS A 269 -13.33 -4.41 1.69
CA LYS A 269 -14.27 -4.39 0.55
C LYS A 269 -13.58 -4.71 -0.77
N SER A 270 -12.33 -4.27 -0.95
CA SER A 270 -11.51 -4.63 -2.11
C SER A 270 -11.32 -6.14 -2.20
N ARG A 271 -10.91 -6.78 -1.09
CA ARG A 271 -10.71 -8.24 -1.04
C ARG A 271 -12.01 -9.00 -1.27
N PHE A 272 -13.11 -8.55 -0.67
CA PHE A 272 -14.44 -9.12 -0.91
C PHE A 272 -14.81 -9.08 -2.41
N CYS A 273 -14.53 -7.98 -3.10
CA CYS A 273 -14.77 -7.88 -4.54
C CYS A 273 -13.87 -8.82 -5.35
N GLN A 274 -12.59 -8.98 -4.96
CA GLN A 274 -11.67 -9.92 -5.60
C GLN A 274 -12.14 -11.37 -5.46
N GLU A 275 -12.60 -11.76 -4.27
CA GLU A 275 -13.15 -13.09 -4.00
C GLU A 275 -14.41 -13.35 -4.83
N ALA A 276 -15.31 -12.36 -4.94
CA ALA A 276 -16.50 -12.46 -5.79
C ALA A 276 -16.16 -12.66 -7.28
N ILE A 277 -15.14 -11.96 -7.78
CA ILE A 277 -14.64 -12.12 -9.17
C ILE A 277 -14.07 -13.53 -9.36
N HIS A 278 -13.26 -14.02 -8.42
CA HIS A 278 -12.70 -15.36 -8.47
C HIS A 278 -13.78 -16.44 -8.44
N TYR A 279 -14.75 -16.31 -7.53
CA TYR A 279 -15.89 -17.22 -7.42
C TYR A 279 -16.69 -17.24 -8.73
N SER A 280 -17.02 -16.07 -9.27
CA SER A 280 -17.83 -15.98 -10.50
C SER A 280 -17.11 -16.53 -11.72
N TYR A 281 -15.79 -16.35 -11.79
CA TYR A 281 -14.95 -16.97 -12.82
C TYR A 281 -14.91 -18.50 -12.69
N ALA A 282 -14.93 -19.05 -11.48
CA ALA A 282 -15.04 -20.49 -11.27
C ALA A 282 -16.44 -21.03 -11.60
N ASN A 283 -17.47 -20.18 -11.52
CA ASN A 283 -18.89 -20.54 -11.69
C ASN A 283 -19.52 -19.83 -12.91
N LEU A 284 -18.88 -19.93 -14.08
CA LEU A 284 -19.28 -19.18 -15.27
C LEU A 284 -20.73 -19.42 -15.72
N ASP A 285 -21.26 -20.64 -15.57
CA ASP A 285 -22.62 -20.94 -16.02
C ASP A 285 -23.68 -20.24 -15.17
N SER A 286 -23.51 -20.24 -13.84
CA SER A 286 -24.34 -19.45 -12.92
C SER A 286 -24.16 -17.95 -13.13
N PHE A 287 -22.94 -17.51 -13.47
CA PHE A 287 -22.65 -16.11 -13.75
C PHE A 287 -23.38 -15.60 -15.00
N LYS A 288 -23.40 -16.39 -16.09
CA LYS A 288 -24.06 -16.01 -17.36
C LYS A 288 -25.52 -15.61 -17.18
N ILE A 289 -26.24 -16.29 -16.28
CA ILE A 289 -27.65 -16.03 -15.98
C ILE A 289 -27.87 -15.06 -14.81
N THR A 290 -26.82 -14.65 -14.11
CA THR A 290 -26.94 -13.70 -13.01
C THR A 290 -27.06 -12.27 -13.53
N GLU A 291 -28.09 -11.56 -13.11
CA GLU A 291 -28.30 -10.14 -13.44
C GLU A 291 -27.51 -9.19 -12.52
N ASP A 292 -27.25 -7.98 -12.98
CA ASP A 292 -26.65 -6.91 -12.17
C ASP A 292 -27.68 -6.40 -11.16
N LEU A 293 -27.46 -6.63 -9.86
CA LEU A 293 -28.37 -6.17 -8.81
C LEU A 293 -28.63 -4.66 -8.85
N CYS A 294 -27.69 -3.88 -9.39
CA CYS A 294 -27.85 -2.43 -9.49
C CYS A 294 -28.62 -1.98 -10.72
N GLY A 295 -28.83 -2.83 -11.75
CA GLY A 295 -29.61 -2.52 -12.95
C GLY A 295 -29.53 -1.06 -13.42
N GLU A 296 -30.68 -0.40 -13.52
CA GLU A 296 -30.82 1.03 -13.83
C GLU A 296 -30.78 1.96 -12.60
N GLU A 297 -30.58 1.42 -11.39
CA GLU A 297 -30.51 2.23 -10.17
C GLU A 297 -29.31 3.20 -10.17
N LYS A 298 -29.40 4.24 -9.34
CA LYS A 298 -28.38 5.28 -9.19
C LYS A 298 -27.12 4.73 -8.51
N LYS A 299 -25.97 4.80 -9.18
CA LYS A 299 -24.69 4.18 -8.75
C LYS A 299 -23.72 5.24 -8.18
N ASN A 300 -23.98 5.73 -6.97
CA ASN A 300 -23.16 6.80 -6.36
C ASN A 300 -22.26 6.33 -5.21
N PHE A 301 -22.35 5.07 -4.80
CA PHE A 301 -21.51 4.53 -3.73
C PHE A 301 -20.25 3.92 -4.34
N GLN A 302 -19.10 4.18 -3.75
CA GLN A 302 -17.82 3.78 -4.33
C GLN A 302 -17.13 2.72 -3.50
N VAL A 303 -16.57 1.73 -4.19
CA VAL A 303 -15.62 0.77 -3.62
C VAL A 303 -14.36 0.80 -4.46
N ALA A 304 -13.21 1.03 -3.81
CA ALA A 304 -11.91 0.86 -4.44
C ALA A 304 -11.54 -0.64 -4.44
N ILE A 305 -11.15 -1.15 -5.60
CA ILE A 305 -10.77 -2.54 -5.82
C ILE A 305 -9.36 -2.55 -6.40
N ASN A 306 -8.43 -3.26 -5.74
CA ASN A 306 -7.11 -3.51 -6.31
C ASN A 306 -7.22 -4.68 -7.31
N ILE A 307 -6.74 -4.47 -8.52
CA ILE A 307 -6.80 -5.45 -9.61
C ILE A 307 -5.37 -5.76 -10.04
N ASP A 308 -4.91 -6.98 -9.77
CA ASP A 308 -3.67 -7.51 -10.32
C ASP A 308 -3.91 -8.10 -11.73
N GLU A 309 -2.84 -8.54 -12.39
CA GLU A 309 -2.91 -9.09 -13.76
C GLU A 309 -3.80 -10.34 -13.84
N TYR A 310 -3.76 -11.21 -12.83
CA TYR A 310 -4.54 -12.43 -12.78
C TYR A 310 -6.04 -12.16 -12.63
N LEU A 311 -6.40 -11.17 -11.82
CA LEU A 311 -7.76 -10.71 -11.66
C LEU A 311 -8.24 -9.98 -12.93
N GLU A 312 -7.36 -9.23 -13.60
CA GLU A 312 -7.66 -8.56 -14.87
C GLU A 312 -8.05 -9.56 -15.96
N GLU A 313 -7.34 -10.70 -16.07
CA GLU A 313 -7.69 -11.79 -16.99
C GLU A 313 -9.07 -12.37 -16.71
N LYS A 314 -9.38 -12.64 -15.43
CA LYS A 314 -10.69 -13.13 -15.02
C LYS A 314 -11.80 -12.14 -15.32
N ILE A 315 -11.57 -10.85 -15.06
CA ILE A 315 -12.53 -9.79 -15.37
C ILE A 315 -12.76 -9.71 -16.88
N LYS A 316 -11.73 -9.86 -17.72
CA LYS A 316 -11.90 -9.90 -19.19
C LYS A 316 -12.83 -11.03 -19.63
N VAL A 317 -12.68 -12.23 -19.05
CA VAL A 317 -13.57 -13.35 -19.34
C VAL A 317 -14.99 -13.10 -18.85
N LEU A 318 -15.18 -12.58 -17.63
CA LEU A 318 -16.52 -12.24 -17.16
C LEU A 318 -17.16 -11.12 -18.00
N SER A 319 -16.36 -10.15 -18.43
CA SER A 319 -16.81 -9.03 -19.26
C SER A 319 -17.20 -9.43 -20.68
N SER A 320 -16.86 -10.64 -21.16
CA SER A 320 -17.36 -11.09 -22.47
C SER A 320 -18.86 -11.34 -22.49
N PHE A 321 -19.50 -11.37 -21.31
CA PHE A 321 -20.95 -11.54 -21.13
C PHE A 321 -21.66 -10.24 -20.74
N ASP A 322 -20.98 -9.09 -20.79
CA ASP A 322 -21.49 -7.77 -20.40
C ASP A 322 -21.07 -6.68 -21.38
N GLU A 323 -21.84 -5.59 -21.42
CA GLU A 323 -21.44 -4.41 -22.20
C GLU A 323 -20.27 -3.65 -21.55
N TYR A 324 -20.14 -3.71 -20.22
CA TYR A 324 -19.16 -2.92 -19.48
C TYR A 324 -18.46 -3.73 -18.38
N LYS A 325 -17.15 -3.51 -18.24
CA LYS A 325 -16.32 -4.10 -17.17
C LYS A 325 -16.90 -3.91 -15.76
N SER A 326 -17.43 -2.72 -15.48
CA SER A 326 -18.05 -2.42 -14.17
C SER A 326 -19.35 -3.20 -13.93
N SER A 327 -20.09 -3.53 -15.00
CA SER A 327 -21.30 -4.37 -14.92
C SER A 327 -20.94 -5.80 -14.55
N ALA A 328 -19.93 -6.36 -15.23
CA ALA A 328 -19.44 -7.71 -14.95
C ALA A 328 -19.00 -7.88 -13.48
N ILE A 329 -18.32 -6.89 -12.91
CA ILE A 329 -17.90 -6.94 -11.50
C ILE A 329 -19.11 -6.83 -10.55
N ARG A 330 -20.13 -6.03 -10.86
CA ARG A 330 -21.35 -5.96 -10.03
C ARG A 330 -22.18 -7.24 -10.11
N ARG A 331 -22.25 -7.87 -11.28
CA ARG A 331 -22.85 -9.20 -11.44
C ARG A 331 -22.09 -10.26 -10.65
N ALA A 332 -20.76 -10.18 -10.65
CA ALA A 332 -19.93 -11.11 -9.88
C ALA A 332 -20.20 -11.00 -8.38
N LEU A 333 -20.29 -9.76 -7.88
CA LEU A 333 -20.72 -9.47 -6.51
C LEU A 333 -22.14 -9.99 -6.23
N THR A 334 -23.06 -9.84 -7.19
CA THR A 334 -24.45 -10.30 -7.06
C THR A 334 -24.53 -11.81 -6.94
N LEU A 335 -23.83 -12.55 -7.81
CA LEU A 335 -23.78 -14.01 -7.77
C LEU A 335 -23.21 -14.49 -6.43
N TYR A 336 -22.05 -13.95 -6.05
CA TYR A 336 -21.38 -14.36 -4.83
C TYR A 336 -22.21 -14.08 -3.57
N LEU A 337 -22.90 -12.93 -3.52
CA LEU A 337 -23.79 -12.61 -2.41
C LEU A 337 -25.03 -13.51 -2.34
N LYS A 338 -25.59 -13.94 -3.48
CA LYS A 338 -26.72 -14.88 -3.51
C LYS A 338 -26.32 -16.22 -2.89
N ASP A 339 -25.14 -16.73 -3.23
CA ASP A 339 -24.63 -18.00 -2.70
C ASP A 339 -24.40 -17.94 -1.18
N LEU A 340 -23.79 -16.85 -0.71
CA LEU A 340 -23.59 -16.58 0.72
C LEU A 340 -24.88 -16.29 1.51
N GLU A 341 -26.01 -16.09 0.83
CA GLU A 341 -27.34 -15.98 1.44
C GLU A 341 -28.01 -17.36 1.54
N ILE A 342 -27.76 -18.26 0.59
CA ILE A 342 -28.23 -19.65 0.60
C ILE A 342 -27.56 -20.48 1.72
N GLU A 343 -26.26 -20.26 2.01
CA GLU A 343 -25.56 -20.92 3.12
C GLU A 343 -26.13 -20.62 4.52
N LYS A 344 -26.98 -19.57 4.67
CA LYS A 344 -27.67 -19.28 5.92
C LYS A 344 -29.02 -19.99 6.06
N GLU A 345 -29.72 -20.24 4.96
CA GLU A 345 -31.01 -20.97 5.02
C GLU A 345 -30.80 -22.46 5.35
N ASP A 346 -29.68 -23.06 4.94
CA ASP A 346 -29.32 -24.44 5.33
C ASP A 346 -28.76 -24.57 6.77
N ASN A 347 -28.42 -23.44 7.42
CA ASN A 347 -27.92 -23.40 8.81
C ASN A 347 -28.94 -22.86 9.84
N GLU A 348 -30.17 -22.58 9.43
CA GLU A 348 -31.28 -22.23 10.35
C GLU A 348 -32.08 -23.46 10.84
N LEU A 349 -31.45 -24.64 10.87
CA LEU A 349 -31.97 -25.81 11.60
C LEU A 349 -31.15 -26.01 12.89
N ASN A 350 -31.80 -25.70 14.01
CA ASN A 350 -31.43 -25.95 15.42
C ASN A 350 -30.46 -24.98 16.09
N GLU A 351 -30.89 -23.73 16.28
CA GLU A 351 -30.50 -22.97 17.48
C GLU A 351 -31.70 -22.93 18.43
N ASP A 352 -31.65 -23.79 19.46
CA ASP A 352 -32.31 -23.69 20.78
C ASP A 352 -32.61 -25.09 21.37
N ILE A 353 -31.60 -25.97 21.43
CA ILE A 353 -31.62 -27.06 22.41
C ILE A 353 -30.46 -26.81 23.38
N ASP A 354 -30.80 -26.44 24.61
CA ASP A 354 -29.84 -26.35 25.70
C ASP A 354 -29.17 -27.73 25.86
N PRO A 355 -27.83 -27.83 25.81
CA PRO A 355 -27.10 -29.09 26.02
C PRO A 355 -27.49 -29.80 27.34
N LEU A 356 -28.00 -29.07 28.33
CA LEU A 356 -28.51 -29.63 29.59
C LEU A 356 -29.89 -30.28 29.44
N ASP A 357 -30.78 -29.75 28.58
CA ASP A 357 -32.09 -30.35 28.30
C ASP A 357 -31.95 -31.69 27.57
N LEU A 358 -30.98 -31.77 26.64
CA LEU A 358 -30.62 -32.99 25.91
C LEU A 358 -30.07 -34.09 26.85
N LEU A 359 -29.34 -33.69 27.89
CA LEU A 359 -28.84 -34.59 28.94
C LEU A 359 -29.93 -35.05 29.92
N GLU A 360 -30.96 -34.24 30.17
CA GLU A 360 -32.11 -34.62 30.98
C GLU A 360 -33.04 -35.59 30.24
N GLU A 361 -33.27 -35.40 28.95
CA GLU A 361 -34.08 -36.31 28.13
C GLU A 361 -33.42 -37.69 28.00
N LEU A 362 -32.10 -37.74 27.80
CA LEU A 362 -31.33 -38.99 27.76
C LEU A 362 -31.32 -39.74 29.10
N LYS A 363 -31.48 -39.04 30.23
CA LYS A 363 -31.64 -39.65 31.56
C LYS A 363 -33.06 -40.12 31.86
N LYS A 364 -34.08 -39.50 31.26
CA LYS A 364 -35.50 -39.91 31.37
C LYS A 364 -35.85 -41.07 30.42
N GLY A 365 -35.01 -41.33 29.42
CA GLY A 365 -35.19 -42.37 28.39
C GLY A 365 -34.63 -43.77 28.69
N GLY A 366 -34.56 -44.20 29.95
CA GLY A 366 -34.38 -45.62 30.28
C GLY A 366 -35.23 -45.99 31.50
N PRO A 367 -36.15 -46.96 31.39
CA PRO A 367 -35.80 -48.32 30.98
C PRO A 367 -36.78 -48.96 29.98
N TYR A 368 -36.23 -49.73 29.03
CA TYR A 368 -36.62 -51.09 28.61
C TYR A 368 -35.94 -51.45 27.28
#